data_AF-A0A329BIF6-F1
#
_entry.id   AF-A0A329BIF6-F1
#
_cell.length_a   1.000
_cell.length_b   1.000
_cell.length_c   1.000
_cell.angle_alpha   90.00
_cell.angle_beta   90.00
_cell.angle_gamma   90.00
#
_symmetry.space_group_name_H-M   'P 1'
#
loop_
_entity.id
_entity.type
_entity.pdbx_description
1 polymer ?
#
loop_
_entity_poly.entity_id
_entity_poly.type
_entity_poly.pdbx_seq_one_letter_code
_entity_poly.pdbx_strand_id
1 'polypeptide(L)'
;MSEPTHTAADDVDAAKNERREFRSYLQGGATALLLTLVPFALIHWADVSRLTLLIVIGACALVQIVVHFRFFLHISFSHQREDLQLILFSALLITIMVGGTVWIMTSLAFRMEMSSIP
;
A
#
# COMPACT_ATOMS: atom_id res chain seq x y z
N MET A 1 -26.46 29.01 -39.89
CA MET A 1 -26.35 27.55 -40.07
C MET A 1 -25.33 27.07 -39.04
N SER A 2 -25.77 26.88 -37.80
CA SER A 2 -24.91 26.58 -36.64
C SER A 2 -24.88 25.07 -36.47
N GLU A 3 -23.72 24.46 -36.68
CA GLU A 3 -23.51 23.03 -36.39
C GLU A 3 -23.67 22.76 -34.89
N PRO A 4 -24.53 21.81 -34.47
CA PRO A 4 -24.66 21.42 -33.07
C PRO A 4 -23.83 20.16 -32.71
N THR A 5 -22.86 19.78 -33.54
CA THR A 5 -22.28 18.43 -33.52
C THR A 5 -21.12 18.21 -32.54
N HIS A 6 -20.56 19.27 -31.91
CA HIS A 6 -19.37 19.14 -31.05
C HIS A 6 -19.69 18.88 -29.57
N THR A 7 -20.86 19.28 -29.06
CA THR A 7 -21.20 19.19 -27.64
C THR A 7 -21.51 17.75 -27.21
N ALA A 8 -22.32 17.02 -27.98
CA ALA A 8 -22.78 15.69 -27.58
C ALA A 8 -21.68 14.61 -27.54
N ALA A 9 -20.57 14.78 -28.28
CA ALA A 9 -19.45 13.84 -28.28
C ALA A 9 -18.50 14.07 -27.10
N ASP A 10 -18.16 15.34 -26.82
CA ASP A 10 -17.28 15.73 -25.70
C ASP A 10 -17.91 15.36 -24.34
N ASP A 11 -19.24 15.53 -24.19
CA ASP A 11 -19.96 15.19 -22.97
C ASP A 11 -19.94 13.68 -22.66
N VAL A 12 -19.98 12.84 -23.71
CA VAL A 12 -19.98 11.38 -23.58
C VAL A 12 -18.58 10.85 -23.25
N ASP A 13 -17.53 11.45 -23.82
CA ASP A 13 -16.14 11.06 -23.56
C ASP A 13 -15.66 11.50 -22.17
N ALA A 14 -16.08 12.69 -21.70
CA ALA A 14 -15.84 13.16 -20.34
C ALA A 14 -16.46 12.20 -19.30
N ALA A 15 -17.74 11.85 -19.46
CA ALA A 15 -18.44 10.93 -18.57
C ALA A 15 -17.85 9.50 -18.57
N LYS A 16 -17.28 9.07 -19.70
CA LYS A 16 -16.61 7.76 -19.82
C LYS A 16 -15.26 7.73 -19.11
N ASN A 17 -14.49 8.81 -19.17
CA ASN A 17 -13.21 8.93 -18.47
C ASN A 17 -13.41 8.94 -16.94
N GLU A 18 -14.38 9.69 -16.43
CA GLU A 18 -14.69 9.70 -15.00
C GLU A 18 -15.05 8.30 -14.49
N ARG A 19 -15.91 7.57 -15.19
CA ARG A 19 -16.28 6.19 -14.81
C ARG A 19 -15.08 5.24 -14.79
N ARG A 20 -14.10 5.45 -15.66
CA ARG A 20 -12.90 4.61 -15.77
C ARG A 20 -11.93 4.90 -14.62
N GLU A 21 -11.75 6.17 -14.27
CA GLU A 21 -11.00 6.61 -13.09
C GLU A 21 -11.64 6.04 -11.81
N PHE A 22 -12.95 6.21 -11.64
CA PHE A 22 -13.70 5.66 -10.50
C PHE A 22 -13.58 4.14 -10.38
N ARG A 23 -13.65 3.39 -11.49
CA ARG A 23 -13.45 1.93 -11.49
C ARG A 23 -12.03 1.55 -11.07
N SER A 24 -11.03 2.32 -11.48
CA SER A 24 -9.62 2.11 -11.10
C SER A 24 -9.43 2.26 -9.58
N TYR A 25 -10.02 3.31 -9.00
CA TYR A 25 -10.02 3.52 -7.54
C TYR A 25 -10.79 2.42 -6.81
N LEU A 26 -11.96 2.03 -7.32
CA LEU A 26 -12.79 1.03 -6.67
C LEU A 26 -12.18 -0.37 -6.73
N GLN A 27 -11.54 -0.73 -7.84
CA GLN A 27 -10.89 -2.04 -8.01
C GLN A 27 -9.69 -2.20 -7.08
N GLY A 28 -8.89 -1.15 -6.92
CA GLY A 28 -7.77 -1.20 -6.00
C GLY A 28 -8.22 -1.16 -4.52
N GLY A 29 -9.29 -0.43 -4.21
CA GLY A 29 -9.88 -0.39 -2.87
C GLY A 29 -10.47 -1.75 -2.49
N ALA A 30 -11.14 -2.41 -3.45
CA ALA A 30 -11.65 -3.76 -3.28
C ALA A 30 -10.51 -4.79 -3.10
N THR A 31 -9.40 -4.66 -3.85
CA THR A 31 -8.24 -5.56 -3.71
C THR A 31 -7.57 -5.40 -2.34
N ALA A 32 -7.42 -4.16 -1.86
CA ALA A 32 -6.91 -3.88 -0.52
C ALA A 32 -7.85 -4.43 0.55
N LEU A 33 -9.15 -4.21 0.43
CA LEU A 33 -10.15 -4.69 1.37
C LEU A 33 -10.15 -6.22 1.46
N LEU A 34 -10.13 -6.90 0.31
CA LEU A 34 -10.15 -8.37 0.23
C LEU A 34 -8.87 -8.96 0.86
N LEU A 35 -7.72 -8.35 0.59
CA LEU A 35 -6.45 -8.77 1.19
C LEU A 35 -6.34 -8.46 2.68
N THR A 36 -7.11 -7.50 3.20
CA THR A 36 -7.21 -7.23 4.64
C THR A 36 -8.17 -8.20 5.32
N LEU A 37 -9.24 -8.59 4.63
CA LEU A 37 -10.26 -9.50 5.15
C LEU A 37 -9.72 -10.92 5.35
N VAL A 38 -8.88 -11.40 4.43
CA VAL A 38 -8.26 -12.74 4.48
C VAL A 38 -7.45 -12.98 5.77
N PRO A 39 -6.48 -12.13 6.15
CA PRO A 39 -5.71 -12.30 7.37
C PRO A 39 -6.54 -12.08 8.63
N PHE A 40 -7.56 -11.22 8.61
CA PHE A 40 -8.51 -11.09 9.73
C PHE A 40 -9.40 -12.34 9.88
N ALA A 41 -9.82 -12.96 8.79
CA ALA A 41 -10.53 -14.24 8.85
C ALA A 41 -9.61 -15.34 9.39
N LEU A 42 -8.34 -15.34 8.96
CA LEU A 42 -7.33 -16.30 9.41
C LEU A 42 -7.04 -16.15 10.91
N ILE A 43 -6.94 -14.92 11.44
CA ILE A 43 -6.71 -14.68 12.88
C ILE A 43 -7.90 -15.10 13.73
N HIS A 44 -9.13 -14.96 13.22
CA HIS A 44 -10.34 -15.18 14.01
C HIS A 44 -10.70 -16.67 14.16
N TRP A 45 -10.39 -17.49 13.15
CA TRP A 45 -10.65 -18.93 13.19
C TRP A 45 -9.48 -19.78 13.68
N ALA A 46 -8.27 -19.24 13.69
CA ALA A 46 -7.11 -19.97 14.15
C ALA A 46 -6.89 -19.72 15.65
N ASP A 47 -7.19 -20.72 16.48
CA ASP A 47 -6.90 -20.74 17.92
C ASP A 47 -5.40 -21.06 18.12
N VAL A 48 -4.54 -20.10 17.76
CA VAL A 48 -3.09 -20.31 17.63
C VAL A 48 -2.27 -19.68 18.73
N SER A 49 -1.14 -20.32 19.04
CA SER A 49 -0.16 -19.85 20.02
C SER A 49 0.35 -18.43 19.71
N ARG A 50 0.75 -17.70 20.75
CA ARG A 50 1.28 -16.32 20.66
C ARG A 50 2.37 -16.13 19.60
N LEU A 51 3.24 -17.11 19.41
CA LEU A 51 4.33 -17.03 18.44
C LEU A 51 3.83 -17.11 17.00
N THR A 52 2.88 -18.00 16.74
CA THR A 52 2.21 -18.11 15.44
C THR A 52 1.41 -16.85 15.12
N LEU A 53 0.74 -16.27 16.13
CA LEU A 53 0.00 -15.01 16.00
C LEU A 53 0.92 -13.84 15.59
N LEU A 54 2.10 -13.71 16.23
CA LEU A 54 3.09 -12.69 15.86
C LEU A 54 3.60 -12.85 14.42
N ILE A 55 3.88 -14.09 13.98
CA ILE A 55 4.33 -14.36 12.61
C ILE A 55 3.23 -14.02 11.59
N VAL A 56 1.99 -14.43 11.84
CA VAL A 56 0.85 -14.15 10.95
C VAL A 56 0.59 -12.65 10.84
N ILE A 57 0.62 -11.91 11.95
CA ILE A 57 0.47 -10.45 11.95
C ILE A 57 1.62 -9.79 11.21
N GLY A 58 2.87 -10.22 11.42
CA GLY A 58 4.03 -9.70 10.71
C GLY A 58 3.95 -9.92 9.20
N ALA A 59 3.57 -11.14 8.78
CA ALA A 59 3.37 -11.47 7.37
C ALA A 59 2.23 -10.65 6.74
N CYS A 60 1.11 -10.53 7.46
CA CYS A 60 -0.01 -9.70 7.06
C CYS A 60 0.41 -8.24 6.91
N ALA A 61 1.16 -7.68 7.87
CA ALA A 61 1.62 -6.29 7.83
C ALA A 61 2.52 -6.02 6.61
N LEU A 62 3.42 -6.95 6.27
CA LEU A 62 4.28 -6.84 5.08
C LEU A 62 3.44 -6.81 3.80
N VAL A 63 2.48 -7.73 3.68
CA VAL A 63 1.54 -7.79 2.55
C VAL A 63 0.68 -6.52 2.47
N GLN A 64 0.26 -6.01 3.62
CA GLN A 64 -0.49 -4.77 3.75
C GLN A 64 0.29 -3.58 3.20
N ILE A 65 1.56 -3.45 3.59
CA ILE A 65 2.47 -2.40 3.10
C ILE A 65 2.54 -2.46 1.57
N VAL A 66 2.81 -3.64 0.99
CA VAL A 66 2.94 -3.81 -0.47
C VAL A 66 1.67 -3.39 -1.21
N VAL A 67 0.49 -3.71 -0.69
CA VAL A 67 -0.79 -3.36 -1.34
C VAL A 67 -1.21 -1.93 -1.09
N HIS A 68 -0.92 -1.36 0.08
CA HIS A 68 -1.10 0.06 0.31
C HIS A 68 -0.20 0.87 -0.63
N PHE A 69 1.06 0.45 -0.82
CA PHE A 69 1.94 1.01 -1.83
C PHE A 69 1.35 0.85 -3.24
N ARG A 70 0.88 -0.34 -3.64
CA ARG A 70 0.26 -0.54 -4.97
C ARG A 70 -0.97 0.35 -5.19
N PHE A 71 -1.83 0.50 -4.18
CA PHE A 71 -3.11 1.17 -4.30
C PHE A 71 -2.98 2.69 -4.17
N PHE A 72 -2.17 3.15 -3.21
CA PHE A 72 -1.86 4.57 -3.02
C PHE A 72 -1.00 5.10 -4.18
N LEU A 73 -0.14 4.24 -4.74
CA LEU A 73 0.66 4.53 -5.93
C LEU A 73 -0.03 4.04 -7.21
N HIS A 74 -1.36 4.05 -7.24
CA HIS A 74 -2.13 3.97 -8.47
C HIS A 74 -2.08 5.32 -9.19
N ILE A 75 -0.88 5.75 -9.59
CA ILE A 75 -0.74 6.75 -10.63
C ILE A 75 -1.25 6.08 -11.92
N SER A 76 -2.22 6.73 -12.56
CA SER A 76 -2.73 6.30 -13.85
C SER A 76 -1.51 6.10 -14.78
N PHE A 77 -1.22 4.85 -15.15
CA PHE A 77 -0.07 4.42 -15.98
C PHE A 77 -0.01 5.10 -17.36
N SER A 78 -0.94 6.00 -17.63
CA SER A 78 -1.06 6.73 -18.87
C SER A 78 0.11 7.71 -19.08
N HIS A 79 0.51 8.55 -18.10
CA HIS A 79 1.41 9.69 -18.40
C HIS A 79 2.46 10.13 -17.36
N GLN A 80 2.62 9.52 -16.17
CA GLN A 80 3.53 10.04 -15.12
C GLN A 80 4.48 8.98 -14.54
N ARG A 81 5.34 8.43 -15.38
CA ARG A 81 6.32 7.38 -15.01
C ARG A 81 7.48 7.93 -14.18
N GLU A 82 7.78 9.21 -14.36
CA GLU A 82 8.84 9.94 -13.65
C GLU A 82 8.45 10.21 -12.19
N ASP A 83 7.22 10.67 -11.93
CA ASP A 83 6.70 10.84 -10.56
C ASP A 83 6.58 9.51 -9.81
N LEU A 84 6.20 8.45 -10.52
CA LEU A 84 6.16 7.10 -9.96
C LEU A 84 7.53 6.65 -9.43
N GLN A 85 8.60 6.95 -10.19
CA GLN A 85 9.95 6.60 -9.82
C GLN A 85 10.46 7.43 -8.63
N LEU A 86 10.11 8.72 -8.56
CA LEU A 86 10.44 9.60 -7.43
C LEU A 86 9.75 9.15 -6.13
N ILE A 87 8.47 8.79 -6.20
CA ILE A 87 7.72 8.30 -5.03
C ILE A 87 8.24 6.94 -4.57
N LEU A 88 8.52 6.00 -5.51
CA LEU A 88 9.12 4.71 -5.17
C LEU A 88 10.48 4.91 -4.49
N PHE A 89 11.31 5.78 -5.04
CA PHE A 89 12.61 6.11 -4.47
C PHE A 89 12.49 6.67 -3.05
N SER A 90 11.57 7.62 -2.82
CA SER A 90 11.30 8.19 -1.50
C SER A 90 10.80 7.12 -0.50
N ALA A 91 9.86 6.26 -0.93
CA ALA A 91 9.35 5.17 -0.13
C ALA A 91 10.43 4.15 0.28
N LEU A 92 11.31 3.81 -0.66
CA LEU A 92 12.46 2.94 -0.41
C LEU A 92 13.40 3.57 0.63
N LEU A 93 13.70 4.87 0.49
CA LEU A 93 14.52 5.59 1.46
C LEU A 93 13.89 5.56 2.86
N ILE A 94 12.59 5.85 2.98
CA ILE A 94 11.86 5.79 4.26
C ILE A 94 11.91 4.39 4.86
N THR A 95 11.70 3.35 4.03
CA THR A 95 11.74 1.95 4.48
C THR A 95 13.10 1.59 5.06
N ILE A 96 14.19 1.98 4.38
CA ILE A 96 15.56 1.76 4.86
C ILE A 96 15.84 2.60 6.10
N MET A 97 15.38 3.85 6.17
CA MET A 97 15.57 4.72 7.33
C MET A 97 14.88 4.14 8.57
N VAL A 98 13.63 3.72 8.47
CA VAL A 98 12.86 3.15 9.58
C VAL A 98 13.42 1.79 9.97
N GLY A 99 13.65 0.90 9.00
CA GLY A 99 14.22 -0.42 9.25
C GLY A 99 15.63 -0.34 9.87
N GLY A 100 16.47 0.55 9.35
CA GLY A 100 17.79 0.84 9.90
C GLY A 100 17.73 1.45 11.29
N THR A 101 16.77 2.35 11.56
CA THR A 101 16.58 2.93 12.91
C THR A 101 16.19 1.86 13.92
N VAL A 102 15.22 1.01 13.58
CA VAL A 102 14.81 -0.11 14.43
C VAL A 102 15.99 -1.06 14.68
N TRP A 103 16.74 -1.42 13.64
CA TRP A 103 17.93 -2.26 13.76
C TRP A 103 18.98 -1.66 14.70
N ILE A 104 19.32 -0.38 14.52
CA ILE A 104 20.32 0.32 15.35
C ILE A 104 19.83 0.40 16.80
N MET A 105 18.57 0.79 17.03
CA MET A 105 17.98 0.86 18.36
C MET A 105 17.99 -0.50 19.05
N THR A 106 17.57 -1.57 18.37
CA THR A 106 17.61 -2.93 18.95
C THR A 106 19.05 -3.38 19.23
N SER A 107 20.00 -3.12 18.33
CA SER A 107 21.42 -3.44 18.54
C SER A 107 22.01 -2.69 19.73
N LEU A 108 21.69 -1.40 19.87
CA LEU A 108 22.14 -0.58 20.99
C LEU A 108 21.49 -1.04 22.31
N ALA A 109 20.19 -1.33 22.29
CA ALA A 109 19.46 -1.87 23.44
C ALA A 109 20.08 -3.18 23.91
N PHE A 110 20.36 -4.12 23.00
CA PHE A 110 20.97 -5.41 23.32
C PHE A 110 22.39 -5.25 23.91
N ARG A 111 23.16 -4.27 23.42
CA ARG A 111 24.50 -3.94 23.94
C ARG A 111 24.45 -3.30 25.32
N MET A 112 23.50 -2.39 25.57
CA MET A 112 23.35 -1.73 26.87
C MET A 112 22.79 -2.69 27.93
N GLU A 113 21.82 -3.53 27.58
CA GLU A 113 21.29 -4.59 28.44
C GLU A 113 22.41 -5.56 28.86
N MET A 114 23.26 -5.98 27.92
CA MET A 114 24.42 -6.83 28.20
C MET A 114 25.47 -6.18 29.12
N SER A 115 25.61 -4.84 29.11
CA SER A 115 26.52 -4.13 30.03
C SER A 115 25.97 -3.94 31.45
N SER A 116 24.67 -4.21 31.66
CA SER A 116 24.00 -4.04 32.95
C SER A 116 23.94 -5.32 33.80
N ILE A 117 24.50 -6.44 33.29
CA ILE A 117 24.66 -7.70 34.02
C ILE A 117 26.12 -7.78 34.50
N PRO A 118 26.38 -7.79 35.83
CA PRO A 118 27.73 -7.84 36.41
C PRO A 118 28.45 -9.19 36.20
#